data_AF-A0A851RHD4-F1
#
_entry.id   AF-A0A851RHD4-F1
#
_cell.length_a   1.000
_cell.length_b   1.000
_cell.length_c   1.000
_cell.angle_alpha   90.00
_cell.angle_beta   90.00
_cell.angle_gamma   90.00
#
_symmetry.space_group_name_H-M   'P 1'
#
loop_
_entity.id
_entity.type
_entity.pdbx_description
1 polymer ?
#
loop_
_entity_poly.entity_id
_entity_poly.type
_entity_poly.pdbx_seq_one_letter_code
_entity_poly.pdbx_strand_id
1 'polypeptide(L)'
;QEDCGNRGSTLLVPWDQDELEFLNDSLQKPTRHFWIGLSMPVSGTGWTWEDGSDLDQDQFQVDLEKQGPGACGTLKGNGIVSQTCDTRLQWICKKESAEI
;
A
#
# COMPACT_ATOMS: atom_id res chain seq x y z
N GLN A 1 7.17 -8.49 6.62
CA GLN A 1 6.00 -7.84 7.27
C GLN A 1 6.26 -7.61 8.76
N GLU A 2 7.52 -7.32 9.14
CA GLU A 2 7.92 -7.29 10.56
C GLU A 2 8.22 -5.87 11.07
N ASP A 3 8.39 -4.87 10.20
CA ASP A 3 8.80 -3.52 10.68
C ASP A 3 7.65 -2.71 11.29
N CYS A 4 6.47 -2.65 10.65
CA CYS A 4 5.34 -1.89 11.18
C CYS A 4 4.71 -2.56 12.42
N GLY A 5 4.49 -3.88 12.36
CA GLY A 5 3.91 -4.64 13.47
C GLY A 5 4.74 -4.52 14.76
N ASN A 6 6.07 -4.57 14.66
CA ASN A 6 6.98 -4.39 15.81
C ASN A 6 6.92 -2.98 16.42
N ARG A 7 6.43 -1.98 15.69
CA ARG A 7 6.24 -0.60 16.17
C ARG A 7 4.82 -0.34 16.71
N GLY A 8 3.99 -1.38 16.78
CA GLY A 8 2.56 -1.25 17.11
C GLY A 8 1.83 -0.38 16.08
N SER A 9 2.14 -0.62 14.81
CA SER A 9 1.57 0.06 13.64
C SER A 9 1.26 -0.96 12.54
N THR A 10 0.44 -0.58 11.58
CA THR A 10 0.10 -1.41 10.42
C THR A 10 0.73 -0.84 9.17
N LEU A 11 0.79 -1.61 8.08
CA LEU A 11 1.10 -1.00 6.79
C LEU A 11 0.03 0.02 6.41
N LEU A 12 0.41 1.00 5.60
CA LEU A 12 -0.51 2.02 5.12
C LEU A 12 -1.73 1.39 4.42
N VAL A 13 -2.90 1.58 5.02
CA VAL A 13 -4.19 1.40 4.37
C VAL A 13 -4.76 2.81 4.16
N PRO A 14 -4.71 3.34 2.93
CA PRO A 14 -5.23 4.66 2.63
C PRO A 14 -6.77 4.63 2.62
N TRP A 15 -7.39 5.70 3.10
CA TRP A 15 -8.85 5.85 3.10
C TRP A 15 -9.37 6.31 1.72
N ASP A 16 -8.57 7.11 1.01
CA ASP A 16 -8.93 7.74 -0.26
C ASP A 16 -7.68 8.20 -1.04
N GLN A 17 -7.92 8.69 -2.26
CA GLN A 17 -6.88 9.17 -3.15
C GLN A 17 -6.16 10.43 -2.61
N ASP A 18 -6.85 11.34 -1.94
CA ASP A 18 -6.25 12.55 -1.37
C ASP A 18 -5.21 12.22 -0.29
N GLU A 19 -5.44 11.18 0.52
CA GLU A 19 -4.43 10.70 1.49
C GLU A 19 -3.15 10.25 0.78
N LEU A 20 -3.26 9.53 -0.35
CA LEU A 20 -2.10 9.10 -1.13
C LEU A 20 -1.36 10.28 -1.76
N GLU A 21 -2.08 11.27 -2.27
CA GLU A 21 -1.50 12.48 -2.86
C GLU A 21 -0.76 13.30 -1.80
N PHE A 22 -1.36 13.48 -0.62
CA PHE A 22 -0.72 14.12 0.52
C PHE A 22 0.55 13.40 0.95
N LEU A 23 0.52 12.07 1.04
CA LEU A 23 1.70 11.28 1.39
C LEU A 23 2.81 11.42 0.34
N ASN A 24 2.46 11.41 -0.94
CA ASN A 24 3.44 11.60 -2.01
C ASN A 24 4.11 12.99 -1.95
N ASP A 25 3.32 14.04 -1.72
CA ASP A 25 3.83 15.41 -1.54
C ASP A 25 4.77 15.49 -0.32
N SER A 26 4.34 14.92 0.81
CA SER A 26 5.12 14.89 2.06
C SER A 26 6.44 14.12 1.92
N LEU A 27 6.42 12.99 1.20
CA LEU A 27 7.60 12.16 0.97
C LEU A 27 8.62 12.83 0.04
N GLN A 28 8.16 13.76 -0.82
CA GLN A 28 8.97 14.45 -1.84
C GLN A 28 9.78 13.48 -2.74
N LYS A 29 9.25 12.27 -2.96
CA LYS A 29 9.94 11.17 -3.66
C LYS A 29 9.01 10.46 -4.66
N PRO A 30 8.49 11.16 -5.67
CA PRO A 30 7.46 10.65 -6.58
C PRO A 30 7.90 9.46 -7.46
N THR A 31 9.20 9.21 -7.58
CA THR A 31 9.73 8.10 -8.38
C THR A 31 10.03 6.84 -7.56
N ARG A 32 10.03 6.93 -6.23
CA ARG A 32 10.31 5.79 -5.35
C ARG A 32 9.04 4.98 -5.14
N HIS A 33 9.26 3.69 -4.87
CA HIS A 33 8.20 2.75 -4.53
C HIS A 33 8.25 2.50 -3.03
N PHE A 34 7.09 2.54 -2.40
CA PHE A 34 6.95 2.25 -0.99
C PHE A 34 5.92 1.15 -0.80
N TRP A 35 6.25 0.17 0.03
CA TRP A 35 5.30 -0.87 0.40
C TRP A 35 4.14 -0.27 1.20
N ILE A 36 2.93 -0.59 0.77
CA ILE A 36 1.67 -0.26 1.44
C ILE A 36 0.96 -1.55 1.81
N GLY A 37 -0.15 -1.45 2.53
CA GLY A 37 -0.89 -2.60 3.06
C GLY A 37 -1.69 -3.38 2.03
N LEU A 38 -1.38 -3.28 0.74
CA LEU A 38 -2.13 -3.94 -0.34
C LEU A 38 -1.42 -5.22 -0.78
N SER A 39 -2.15 -6.32 -0.89
CA SER A 39 -1.62 -7.58 -1.43
C SER A 39 -2.65 -8.36 -2.21
N MET A 40 -2.19 -9.17 -3.16
CA MET A 40 -3.02 -10.16 -3.84
C MET A 40 -2.65 -11.54 -3.31
N PRO A 41 -3.59 -12.31 -2.71
CA PRO A 41 -3.30 -13.65 -2.24
C PRO A 41 -2.92 -14.55 -3.43
N VAL A 42 -2.14 -15.59 -3.17
CA VAL A 42 -1.74 -16.58 -4.17
C VAL A 42 -2.94 -17.30 -4.82
N SER A 43 -4.08 -17.33 -4.13
CA SER A 43 -5.35 -17.83 -4.66
C SER A 43 -5.92 -16.96 -5.79
N GLY A 44 -5.43 -15.73 -5.98
CA GLY A 44 -5.82 -14.83 -7.07
C GLY A 44 -7.23 -14.23 -6.94
N THR A 45 -7.77 -14.15 -5.72
CA THR A 45 -9.17 -13.75 -5.48
C THR A 45 -9.42 -12.24 -5.57
N GLY A 46 -8.39 -11.42 -5.79
CA GLY A 46 -8.49 -9.96 -5.84
C GLY A 46 -7.41 -9.27 -5.01
N TRP A 47 -7.40 -7.94 -5.02
CA TRP A 47 -6.51 -7.15 -4.18
C TRP A 47 -7.18 -6.83 -2.85
N THR A 48 -6.49 -7.11 -1.75
CA THR A 48 -7.01 -6.95 -0.39
C THR A 48 -6.04 -6.15 0.46
N TRP A 49 -6.58 -5.24 1.26
CA TRP A 49 -5.84 -4.43 2.23
C TRP A 49 -5.55 -5.23 3.51
N GLU A 50 -4.55 -4.81 4.29
CA GLU A 50 -4.22 -5.44 5.59
C GLU A 50 -5.38 -5.42 6.60
N ASP A 51 -6.30 -4.47 6.48
CA ASP A 51 -7.52 -4.39 7.29
C ASP A 51 -8.59 -5.44 6.89
N GLY A 52 -8.40 -6.11 5.76
CA GLY A 52 -9.35 -7.09 5.21
C GLY A 52 -10.36 -6.50 4.22
N SER A 53 -10.36 -5.18 4.05
CA SER A 53 -11.14 -4.48 3.04
C SER A 53 -10.61 -4.76 1.63
N ASP A 54 -11.51 -4.87 0.65
CA ASP A 54 -11.15 -5.03 -0.77
C ASP A 54 -10.71 -3.70 -1.39
N LEU A 55 -9.89 -3.77 -2.45
CA LEU A 55 -9.49 -2.59 -3.21
C LEU A 55 -10.63 -2.11 -4.11
N ASP A 56 -11.05 -0.86 -3.91
CA ASP A 56 -11.93 -0.16 -4.85
C ASP A 56 -11.10 0.56 -5.93
N GLN A 57 -11.16 0.07 -7.17
CA GLN A 57 -10.35 0.62 -8.27
C GLN A 57 -10.88 1.97 -8.79
N ASP A 58 -12.12 2.33 -8.46
CA ASP A 58 -12.70 3.63 -8.80
C ASP A 58 -12.26 4.72 -7.82
N GLN A 59 -11.93 4.35 -6.57
CA GLN A 59 -11.45 5.25 -5.53
C GLN A 59 -9.96 5.62 -5.67
N PHE A 60 -9.14 4.76 -6.28
CA PHE A 60 -7.68 4.94 -6.34
C PHE A 60 -7.11 4.91 -7.75
N GLN A 61 -6.05 5.67 -8.00
CA GLN A 61 -5.27 5.55 -9.22
C GLN A 61 -4.41 4.28 -9.18
N VAL A 62 -4.83 3.22 -9.88
CA VAL A 62 -4.20 1.90 -9.81
C VAL A 62 -3.59 1.46 -11.16
N ASP A 63 -2.39 0.88 -11.11
CA ASP A 63 -1.68 0.25 -12.23
C ASP A 63 -1.20 -1.14 -11.77
N LEU A 64 -2.16 -2.07 -11.68
CA LEU A 64 -1.96 -3.40 -11.07
C LEU A 64 -1.86 -4.53 -12.10
N GLU A 65 -1.91 -4.21 -13.40
CA GLU A 65 -1.89 -5.19 -14.49
C GLU A 65 -0.53 -5.87 -14.70
N LYS A 66 0.52 -5.36 -14.06
CA LYS A 66 1.91 -5.81 -14.29
C LYS A 66 2.28 -7.09 -13.56
N GLN A 67 1.53 -7.51 -12.54
CA GLN A 67 1.86 -8.67 -11.72
C GLN A 67 0.62 -9.53 -11.43
N GLY A 68 0.84 -10.84 -11.23
CA GLY A 68 -0.22 -11.82 -10.98
C GLY A 68 -0.42 -12.17 -9.50
N PRO A 69 -1.05 -13.32 -9.21
CA PRO A 69 -1.29 -13.81 -7.85
C PRO A 69 -0.01 -13.87 -7.01
N GLY A 70 -0.09 -13.42 -5.75
CA GLY A 70 1.06 -13.33 -4.86
C GLY A 70 1.89 -12.04 -5.01
N ALA A 71 1.37 -11.04 -5.72
CA ALA A 71 1.96 -9.70 -5.81
C ALA A 71 1.57 -8.81 -4.61
N CYS A 72 2.40 -7.81 -4.35
CA CYS A 72 2.16 -6.80 -3.32
C CYS A 72 2.02 -5.42 -3.97
N GLY A 73 1.22 -4.56 -3.39
CA GLY A 73 1.00 -3.19 -3.86
C GLY A 73 2.03 -2.24 -3.28
N THR A 74 2.43 -1.26 -4.09
CA THR A 74 3.33 -0.19 -3.69
C THR A 74 2.76 1.16 -4.09
N LEU A 75 3.00 2.18 -3.29
CA LEU A 75 2.76 3.58 -3.66
C LEU A 75 3.92 4.07 -4.52
N LYS A 76 3.62 4.63 -5.69
CA LYS A 76 4.58 5.30 -6.57
C LYS A 76 3.96 6.57 -7.16
N GLY A 77 4.48 7.72 -6.78
CA GLY A 77 3.82 8.99 -7.11
C GLY A 77 2.46 9.03 -6.42
N ASN A 78 1.41 9.39 -7.18
CA ASN A 78 0.04 9.44 -6.66
C ASN A 78 -0.73 8.11 -6.86
N GLY A 79 -0.08 7.07 -7.41
CA GLY A 79 -0.77 5.84 -7.79
C GLY A 79 -0.25 4.61 -7.07
N ILE A 80 -1.06 3.56 -7.08
CA ILE A 80 -0.71 2.25 -6.56
C ILE A 80 -0.27 1.36 -7.72
N VAL A 81 0.89 0.73 -7.59
CA VAL A 81 1.45 -0.17 -8.61
C VAL A 81 1.81 -1.52 -8.01
N SER A 82 1.63 -2.58 -8.80
CA SER A 82 1.95 -3.95 -8.36
C SER A 82 3.44 -4.27 -8.46
N GLN A 83 4.00 -4.95 -7.47
CA GLN A 83 5.41 -5.34 -7.40
C GLN A 83 5.57 -6.73 -6.75
N THR A 84 6.64 -7.46 -7.09
CA THR A 84 6.98 -8.73 -6.42
C THR A 84 7.30 -8.48 -4.95
N CYS A 85 6.60 -9.17 -4.04
CA CYS A 85 6.70 -8.95 -2.58
C CYS A 85 8.12 -9.12 -2.01
N ASP A 86 9.01 -9.84 -2.71
CA ASP A 86 10.41 -10.06 -2.31
C ASP A 86 11.32 -8.84 -2.60
N THR A 87 10.81 -7.81 -3.28
CA THR A 87 11.58 -6.61 -3.62
C THR A 87 11.94 -5.82 -2.36
N ARG A 88 13.22 -5.48 -2.21
CA ARG A 88 13.69 -4.65 -1.09
C ARG A 88 13.32 -3.18 -1.28
N LEU A 89 12.15 -2.80 -0.78
CA LEU A 89 11.65 -1.43 -0.72
C LEU A 89 11.40 -0.99 0.73
N GLN A 90 11.23 0.31 0.93
CA GLN A 90 10.86 0.87 2.23
C GLN A 90 9.35 0.73 2.45
N TRP A 91 8.90 0.58 3.70
CA TRP A 91 7.49 0.50 4.08
C TRP A 91 6.98 1.84 4.60
N ILE A 92 5.72 2.16 4.28
CA ILE A 92 5.00 3.24 4.97
C ILE A 92 4.10 2.58 6.01
N CYS A 93 4.33 2.92 7.28
CA CYS A 93 3.53 2.44 8.39
C CYS A 93 2.53 3.51 8.80
N LYS A 94 1.28 3.11 9.05
CA LYS A 94 0.23 3.95 9.63
C LYS A 94 -0.05 3.49 11.06
N LYS A 95 -0.19 4.45 11.95
CA LYS A 95 -0.56 4.21 13.33
C LYS A 95 -1.68 5.17 13.69
N GLU A 96 -2.77 4.65 14.19
CA GLU A 96 -3.80 5.51 14.75
C GLU A 96 -3.24 6.20 16.00
N SER A 97 -3.32 7.52 16.02
CA SER A 97 -3.12 8.27 17.25
C SER A 97 -4.31 7.99 18.15
N ALA A 98 -4.08 7.33 19.28
CA ALA A 98 -5.09 7.27 20.32
C ALA A 98 -5.44 8.72 20.71
N GLU A 99 -6.65 9.15 20.38
CA GLU A 99 -7.23 10.36 20.98
C GLU A 99 -7.41 10.06 22.48
N ILE A 100 -6.81 10.92 23.31
CA ILE A 100 -6.86 10.84 24.78
C ILE A 100 -8.11 11.57 25.26
#